data_AF-A0A959RUI3-F1
#
_entry.id   AF-A0A959RUI3-F1
#
_cell.length_a   1.000
_cell.length_b   1.000
_cell.length_c   1.000
_cell.angle_alpha   90.00
_cell.angle_beta   90.00
_cell.angle_gamma   90.00
#
_symmetry.space_group_name_H-M   'P 1'
#
loop_
_entity.id
_entity.type
_entity.pdbx_description
1 polymer ?
#
loop_
_entity_poly.entity_id
_entity_poly.type
_entity_poly.pdbx_seq_one_letter_code
_entity_poly.pdbx_strand_id
1 'polypeptide(L)'
;ALTDMYLVRDQLSEWIFKNNIDANFDNAVFEKRILYLIKEIGKGIKTALVSSEDLIIREAPCLSSFGPVHGRDYVAGRGIMLRYIGSEEEKNLIGVDLNENIKATIEAIWQTRNKANNQFQAEFTNKEIDKIYIEKFEKLWGLADYVYEWDIKTMKEKNKFGVCQSIGLDALGAAIKSL
;
A
#
# COMPACT_ATOMS: atom_id res chain seq x y z
N ALA A 1 -9.35 -7.53 -1.98
CA ALA A 1 -10.03 -8.47 -1.06
C ALA A 1 -11.29 -7.86 -0.43
N LEU A 2 -11.18 -6.87 0.47
CA LEU A 2 -12.37 -6.29 1.12
C LEU A 2 -13.29 -5.55 0.13
N THR A 3 -12.72 -4.77 -0.79
CA THR A 3 -13.47 -4.16 -1.89
C THR A 3 -14.20 -5.22 -2.72
N ASP A 4 -13.52 -6.31 -3.08
CA ASP A 4 -14.15 -7.41 -3.83
C ASP A 4 -15.31 -8.03 -3.03
N MET A 5 -15.12 -8.27 -1.73
CA MET A 5 -16.18 -8.79 -0.84
C MET A 5 -17.36 -7.83 -0.74
N TYR A 6 -17.12 -6.52 -0.73
CA TYR A 6 -18.18 -5.52 -0.81
C TYR A 6 -18.92 -5.61 -2.16
N LEU A 7 -18.19 -5.77 -3.27
CA LEU A 7 -18.78 -5.87 -4.61
C LEU A 7 -19.59 -7.16 -4.81
N VAL A 8 -19.22 -8.27 -4.18
CA VAL A 8 -19.93 -9.56 -4.30
C VAL A 8 -20.90 -9.86 -3.15
N ARG A 9 -21.18 -8.88 -2.26
CA ARG A 9 -21.95 -9.12 -1.03
C ARG A 9 -23.35 -9.68 -1.26
N ASP A 10 -24.03 -9.22 -2.31
CA ASP A 10 -25.37 -9.68 -2.65
C ASP A 10 -25.34 -11.13 -3.15
N GLN A 11 -24.39 -11.47 -4.04
CA GLN A 11 -24.18 -12.83 -4.53
C GLN A 11 -23.75 -13.78 -3.42
N LEU A 12 -22.94 -13.30 -2.47
CA LEU A 12 -22.55 -14.06 -1.28
C LEU A 12 -23.79 -14.38 -0.43
N SER A 13 -24.63 -13.37 -0.18
CA SER A 13 -25.89 -13.54 0.56
C SER A 13 -26.81 -14.58 -0.09
N GLU A 14 -27.02 -14.46 -1.41
CA GLU A 14 -27.81 -15.42 -2.19
C GLU A 14 -27.25 -16.84 -2.09
N TRP A 15 -25.94 -16.99 -2.20
CA TRP A 15 -25.27 -18.28 -2.12
C TRP A 15 -25.40 -18.91 -0.72
N ILE A 16 -25.25 -18.12 0.35
CA ILE A 16 -25.43 -18.58 1.74
C ILE A 16 -26.84 -19.12 1.96
N PHE A 17 -27.87 -18.38 1.53
CA PHE A 17 -29.26 -18.80 1.68
C PHE A 17 -29.60 -20.01 0.82
N LYS A 18 -29.18 -20.02 -0.44
CA LYS A 18 -29.42 -21.15 -1.36
C LYS A 18 -28.86 -22.47 -0.84
N ASN A 19 -27.73 -22.42 -0.14
CA ASN A 19 -27.05 -23.60 0.39
C ASN A 19 -27.38 -23.89 1.87
N ASN A 20 -28.33 -23.16 2.48
CA ASN A 20 -28.70 -23.31 3.90
C ASN A 20 -27.51 -23.26 4.87
N ILE A 21 -26.52 -22.40 4.60
CA ILE A 21 -25.29 -22.31 5.41
C ILE A 21 -25.56 -21.54 6.70
N ASP A 22 -26.23 -20.38 6.58
CA ASP A 22 -26.64 -19.56 7.71
C ASP A 22 -27.96 -18.85 7.37
N ALA A 23 -29.04 -19.27 8.01
CA ALA A 23 -30.37 -18.68 7.81
C ALA A 23 -30.51 -17.28 8.42
N ASN A 24 -29.59 -16.88 9.31
CA ASN A 24 -29.59 -15.59 9.99
C ASN A 24 -28.59 -14.59 9.40
N PHE A 25 -27.97 -14.91 8.26
CA PHE A 25 -27.02 -14.00 7.61
C PHE A 25 -27.71 -12.67 7.24
N ASP A 26 -27.19 -11.57 7.75
CA ASP A 26 -27.68 -10.23 7.46
C ASP A 26 -26.70 -9.49 6.53
N ASN A 27 -27.09 -9.35 5.26
CA ASN A 27 -26.29 -8.67 4.24
C ASN A 27 -26.01 -7.20 4.59
N ALA A 28 -26.96 -6.50 5.23
CA ALA A 28 -26.79 -5.09 5.60
C ALA A 28 -25.79 -4.94 6.75
N VAL A 29 -25.78 -5.88 7.71
CA VAL A 29 -24.76 -5.92 8.77
C VAL A 29 -23.38 -6.24 8.20
N PHE A 30 -23.29 -7.21 7.29
CA PHE A 30 -22.06 -7.57 6.60
C PHE A 30 -21.47 -6.40 5.81
N GLU A 31 -22.31 -5.72 5.01
CA GLU A 31 -21.94 -4.54 4.24
C GLU A 31 -21.36 -3.44 5.14
N LYS A 32 -22.09 -3.08 6.21
CA LYS A 32 -21.63 -2.07 7.18
C LYS A 32 -20.28 -2.43 7.79
N ARG A 33 -20.06 -3.71 8.10
CA ARG A 33 -18.80 -4.17 8.66
C ARG A 33 -17.65 -4.06 7.66
N ILE A 34 -17.86 -4.44 6.40
CA ILE A 34 -16.83 -4.31 5.37
C ILE A 34 -16.48 -2.84 5.14
N LEU A 35 -17.48 -1.98 4.95
CA LEU A 35 -17.25 -0.55 4.73
C LEU A 35 -16.51 0.09 5.90
N TYR A 36 -16.85 -0.29 7.14
CA TYR A 36 -16.10 0.14 8.32
C TYR A 36 -14.62 -0.28 8.24
N LEU A 37 -14.35 -1.55 7.92
CA LEU A 37 -12.97 -2.05 7.82
C LEU A 37 -12.18 -1.36 6.70
N ILE A 38 -12.78 -1.13 5.53
CA ILE A 38 -12.12 -0.41 4.42
C ILE A 38 -11.73 1.01 4.86
N LYS A 39 -12.62 1.71 5.57
CA LYS A 39 -12.34 3.06 6.10
C LYS A 39 -11.24 3.05 7.16
N GLU A 40 -11.23 2.10 8.07
CA GLU A 40 -10.17 1.98 9.08
C GLU A 40 -8.80 1.68 8.45
N ILE A 41 -8.76 0.86 7.38
CA ILE A 41 -7.54 0.65 6.60
C ILE A 41 -7.09 1.94 5.93
N GLY A 42 -7.99 2.67 5.28
CA GLY A 42 -7.68 3.97 4.67
C GLY A 42 -7.07 4.95 5.68
N LYS A 43 -7.69 5.07 6.86
CA LYS A 43 -7.15 5.87 7.97
C LYS A 43 -5.77 5.37 8.39
N GLY A 44 -5.59 4.06 8.56
CA GLY A 44 -4.30 3.46 8.92
C GLY A 44 -3.20 3.78 7.92
N ILE A 45 -3.49 3.74 6.61
CA ILE A 45 -2.54 4.16 5.57
C ILE A 45 -2.14 5.62 5.78
N LYS A 46 -3.13 6.52 5.89
CA LYS A 46 -2.89 7.96 6.04
C LYS A 46 -2.14 8.31 7.33
N THR A 47 -2.43 7.62 8.43
CA THR A 47 -1.83 7.95 9.73
C THR A 47 -0.50 7.25 9.95
N ALA A 48 -0.37 5.97 9.60
CA ALA A 48 0.81 5.18 9.92
C ALA A 48 1.85 5.19 8.78
N LEU A 49 1.43 5.13 7.52
CA LEU A 49 2.33 4.88 6.37
C LEU A 49 2.81 6.15 5.65
N VAL A 50 2.28 7.32 6.01
CA VAL A 50 2.67 8.61 5.44
C VAL A 50 3.59 9.34 6.42
N SER A 51 4.75 9.82 5.97
CA SER A 51 5.56 10.73 6.81
C SER A 51 4.94 12.13 6.81
N SER A 52 4.92 12.79 7.98
CA SER A 52 4.47 14.18 8.09
C SER A 52 5.46 15.19 7.49
N GLU A 53 6.71 14.79 7.28
CA GLU A 53 7.78 15.68 6.82
C GLU A 53 7.82 15.83 5.30
N ASP A 54 7.65 14.72 4.57
CA ASP A 54 7.75 14.69 3.10
C ASP A 54 6.49 14.21 2.38
N LEU A 55 5.45 13.84 3.15
CA LEU A 55 4.17 13.33 2.65
C LEU A 55 4.26 12.03 1.85
N ILE A 56 5.43 11.38 1.79
CA ILE A 56 5.65 10.16 1.02
C ILE A 56 5.05 8.95 1.73
N ILE A 57 4.34 8.13 0.96
CA ILE A 57 3.78 6.84 1.37
C ILE A 57 4.90 5.79 1.39
N ARG A 58 5.05 5.13 2.55
CA ARG A 58 6.06 4.11 2.82
C ARG A 58 5.41 2.76 3.14
N GLU A 59 6.24 1.73 3.17
CA GLU A 59 5.87 0.43 3.72
C GLU A 59 6.00 0.41 5.23
N ALA A 60 5.33 -0.53 5.89
CA ALA A 60 5.61 -0.82 7.29
C ALA A 60 7.11 -1.20 7.44
N PRO A 61 7.85 -0.54 8.33
CA PRO A 61 9.28 -0.75 8.51
C PRO A 61 9.51 -2.04 9.31
N CYS A 62 9.35 -3.19 8.67
CA CYS A 62 9.58 -4.50 9.27
C CYS A 62 10.66 -5.24 8.46
N LEU A 63 11.56 -5.99 9.10
CA LEU A 63 12.63 -6.75 8.42
C LEU A 63 12.10 -7.71 7.36
N SER A 64 10.90 -8.25 7.57
CA SER A 64 10.19 -9.07 6.56
C SER A 64 9.99 -8.34 5.24
N SER A 65 9.88 -7.01 5.29
CA SER A 65 9.67 -6.13 4.16
C SER A 65 10.95 -5.80 3.40
N PHE A 66 12.12 -5.91 4.05
CA PHE A 66 13.41 -5.45 3.53
C PHE A 66 14.42 -6.59 3.30
N GLY A 67 14.12 -7.81 3.77
CA GLY A 67 15.05 -8.95 3.76
C GLY A 67 15.03 -9.83 2.49
N PRO A 68 16.03 -10.71 2.29
CA PRO A 68 16.22 -11.52 1.07
C PRO A 68 15.12 -12.55 0.80
N VAL A 69 14.43 -13.00 1.85
CA VAL A 69 13.49 -14.13 1.80
C VAL A 69 12.10 -13.65 1.39
N HIS A 70 11.56 -12.64 2.10
CA HIS A 70 10.19 -12.14 1.92
C HIS A 70 10.11 -10.70 1.41
N GLY A 71 11.23 -9.97 1.34
CA GLY A 71 11.24 -8.58 0.89
C GLY A 71 10.63 -8.43 -0.50
N ARG A 72 10.77 -9.42 -1.39
CA ARG A 72 10.14 -9.39 -2.73
C ARG A 72 8.63 -9.23 -2.71
N ASP A 73 7.96 -9.99 -1.84
CA ASP A 73 6.50 -10.04 -1.79
C ASP A 73 5.93 -8.79 -1.12
N TYR A 74 6.63 -8.29 -0.10
CA TYR A 74 6.21 -7.09 0.62
C TYR A 74 6.47 -5.80 -0.17
N VAL A 75 7.57 -5.77 -0.92
CA VAL A 75 7.94 -4.66 -1.77
C VAL A 75 6.89 -4.42 -2.87
N ALA A 76 6.40 -5.49 -3.51
CA ALA A 76 5.29 -5.35 -4.46
C ALA A 76 4.02 -4.80 -3.77
N GLY A 77 3.88 -5.04 -2.46
CA GLY A 77 2.77 -4.57 -1.64
C GLY A 77 2.56 -3.05 -1.70
N ARG A 78 3.63 -2.23 -1.74
CA ARG A 78 3.47 -0.77 -1.88
C ARG A 78 2.94 -0.37 -3.24
N GLY A 79 3.50 -0.93 -4.31
CA GLY A 79 3.02 -0.70 -5.67
C GLY A 79 1.56 -1.08 -5.82
N ILE A 80 1.20 -2.28 -5.34
CA ILE A 80 -0.18 -2.77 -5.32
C ILE A 80 -1.08 -1.83 -4.50
N MET A 81 -0.64 -1.41 -3.31
CA MET A 81 -1.39 -0.46 -2.49
C MET A 81 -1.62 0.85 -3.23
N LEU A 82 -0.58 1.45 -3.83
CA LEU A 82 -0.66 2.67 -4.63
C LEU A 82 -1.65 2.51 -5.80
N ARG A 83 -1.59 1.39 -6.50
CA ARG A 83 -2.52 1.06 -7.60
C ARG A 83 -3.98 1.11 -7.14
N TYR A 84 -4.28 0.54 -5.98
CA TYR A 84 -5.63 0.52 -5.41
C TYR A 84 -6.05 1.89 -4.86
N ILE A 85 -5.23 2.57 -4.05
CA ILE A 85 -5.63 3.88 -3.52
C ILE A 85 -5.68 4.97 -4.61
N GLY A 86 -5.10 4.71 -5.78
CA GLY A 86 -5.16 5.58 -6.94
C GLY A 86 -6.41 5.41 -7.82
N SER A 87 -7.21 4.35 -7.67
CA SER A 87 -8.48 4.19 -8.41
C SER A 87 -9.64 4.92 -7.74
N GLU A 88 -10.52 5.47 -8.56
CA GLU A 88 -11.69 6.24 -8.11
C GLU A 88 -12.66 5.38 -7.29
N GLU A 89 -12.84 4.12 -7.67
CA GLU A 89 -13.70 3.18 -6.97
C GLU A 89 -13.24 2.99 -5.51
N GLU A 90 -11.96 2.69 -5.31
CA GLU A 90 -11.37 2.52 -3.99
C GLU A 90 -11.30 3.82 -3.20
N LYS A 91 -10.95 4.96 -3.82
CA LYS A 91 -10.91 6.27 -3.15
C LYS A 91 -12.23 6.60 -2.45
N ASN A 92 -13.33 6.34 -3.15
CA ASN A 92 -14.68 6.58 -2.62
C ASN A 92 -15.00 5.67 -1.41
N LEU A 93 -14.41 4.47 -1.35
CA LEU A 93 -14.65 3.52 -0.25
C LEU A 93 -13.73 3.76 0.96
N ILE A 94 -12.45 4.08 0.75
CA ILE A 94 -11.48 4.30 1.83
C ILE A 94 -11.79 5.56 2.65
N GLY A 95 -12.45 6.56 2.05
CA GLY A 95 -12.94 7.74 2.75
C GLY A 95 -11.85 8.65 3.32
N VAL A 96 -10.64 8.60 2.74
CA VAL A 96 -9.51 9.50 3.06
C VAL A 96 -8.92 10.04 1.76
N ASP A 97 -8.56 11.32 1.76
CA ASP A 97 -7.81 11.91 0.65
C ASP A 97 -6.31 11.63 0.80
N LEU A 98 -5.73 11.00 -0.22
CA LEU A 98 -4.31 10.65 -0.34
C LEU A 98 -3.68 11.23 -1.62
N ASN A 99 -4.38 12.11 -2.36
CA ASN A 99 -3.91 12.62 -3.65
C ASN A 99 -2.54 13.33 -3.54
N GLU A 100 -2.37 14.18 -2.54
CA GLU A 100 -1.08 14.85 -2.27
C GLU A 100 0.01 13.84 -1.91
N ASN A 101 -0.34 12.79 -1.16
CA ASN A 101 0.61 11.75 -0.75
C ASN A 101 1.06 10.89 -1.94
N ILE A 102 0.12 10.52 -2.82
CA ILE A 102 0.41 9.83 -4.07
C ILE A 102 1.34 10.69 -4.93
N LYS A 103 1.04 11.99 -5.06
CA LYS A 103 1.85 12.95 -5.82
C LYS A 103 3.28 13.06 -5.27
N ALA A 104 3.43 13.30 -3.98
CA ALA A 104 4.75 13.37 -3.34
C ALA A 104 5.55 12.07 -3.52
N THR A 105 4.87 10.93 -3.41
CA THR A 105 5.49 9.61 -3.59
C THR A 105 6.00 9.41 -5.01
N ILE A 106 5.19 9.72 -6.04
CA ILE A 106 5.65 9.58 -7.44
C ILE A 106 6.73 10.59 -7.78
N GLU A 107 6.67 11.82 -7.25
CA GLU A 107 7.71 12.81 -7.49
C GLU A 107 9.06 12.32 -6.97
N ALA A 108 9.10 11.78 -5.74
CA ALA A 108 10.30 11.20 -5.17
C ALA A 108 10.85 10.03 -6.02
N ILE A 109 10.00 9.05 -6.35
CA ILE A 109 10.35 7.90 -7.20
C ILE A 109 10.86 8.35 -8.57
N TRP A 110 10.21 9.34 -9.18
CA TRP A 110 10.56 9.84 -10.50
C TRP A 110 11.92 10.52 -10.48
N GLN A 111 12.23 11.33 -9.46
CA GLN A 111 13.50 12.04 -9.37
C GLN A 111 14.70 11.12 -9.10
N THR A 112 14.49 10.02 -8.37
CA THR A 112 15.56 9.08 -7.98
C THR A 112 15.83 7.98 -9.00
N ARG A 113 14.97 7.82 -10.02
CA ARG A 113 15.17 6.85 -11.09
C ARG A 113 16.51 7.07 -11.80
N ASN A 114 17.08 5.99 -12.34
CA ASN A 114 18.22 6.09 -13.24
C ASN A 114 17.77 6.74 -14.56
N LYS A 115 18.21 7.98 -14.81
CA LYS A 115 17.80 8.77 -15.98
C LYS A 115 18.32 8.21 -17.32
N ALA A 116 19.39 7.41 -17.31
CA ALA A 116 19.96 6.85 -18.54
C ALA A 116 19.11 5.72 -19.14
N ASN A 117 18.36 4.99 -18.30
CA ASN A 117 17.55 3.84 -18.73
C ASN A 117 16.12 3.84 -18.15
N ASN A 118 15.73 4.90 -17.44
CA ASN A 118 14.45 5.03 -16.73
C ASN A 118 14.15 3.93 -15.70
N GLN A 119 15.19 3.26 -15.17
CA GLN A 119 15.02 2.25 -14.13
C GLN A 119 14.73 2.89 -12.78
N PHE A 120 13.56 2.60 -12.20
CA PHE A 120 13.23 2.99 -10.83
C PHE A 120 14.14 2.27 -9.81
N GLN A 121 14.45 2.95 -8.70
CA GLN A 121 15.30 2.45 -7.61
C GLN A 121 14.44 2.05 -6.41
N ALA A 122 14.97 1.18 -5.55
CA ALA A 122 14.30 0.80 -4.31
C ALA A 122 14.32 1.96 -3.30
N GLU A 123 15.45 2.64 -3.20
CA GLU A 123 15.66 3.81 -2.35
C GLU A 123 15.26 5.08 -3.12
N PHE A 124 14.24 5.76 -2.62
CA PHE A 124 13.78 7.04 -3.15
C PHE A 124 13.46 8.07 -2.05
N THR A 125 13.79 7.70 -0.81
CA THR A 125 13.64 8.51 0.40
C THR A 125 15.00 8.82 1.00
N ASN A 126 15.00 9.58 2.07
CA ASN A 126 16.19 9.98 2.81
C ASN A 126 16.18 9.32 4.20
N LYS A 127 17.34 8.85 4.65
CA LYS A 127 17.51 8.12 5.92
C LYS A 127 17.12 8.93 7.16
N GLU A 128 17.41 10.22 7.20
CA GLU A 128 17.04 11.10 8.30
C GLU A 128 15.51 11.20 8.44
N ILE A 129 14.79 11.37 7.31
CA ILE A 129 13.33 11.40 7.31
C ILE A 129 12.74 10.01 7.59
N ASP A 130 13.34 8.95 7.06
CA ASP A 130 12.91 7.58 7.31
C ASP A 130 13.01 7.22 8.79
N LYS A 131 14.02 7.72 9.51
CA LYS A 131 14.10 7.56 10.96
C LYS A 131 12.89 8.18 11.68
N ILE A 132 12.53 9.41 11.32
CA ILE A 132 11.36 10.10 11.89
C ILE A 132 10.08 9.33 11.59
N TYR A 133 9.94 8.84 10.35
CA TYR A 133 8.83 7.99 9.95
C TYR A 133 8.74 6.71 10.79
N ILE A 134 9.85 5.99 10.95
CA ILE A 134 9.92 4.72 11.69
C ILE A 134 9.55 4.94 13.16
N GLU A 135 10.09 5.98 13.80
CA GLU A 135 9.75 6.33 15.19
C GLU A 135 8.26 6.66 15.35
N LYS A 136 7.66 7.33 14.36
CA LYS A 136 6.23 7.61 14.34
C LYS A 136 5.42 6.32 14.17
N PHE A 137 5.81 5.48 13.23
CA PHE A 137 5.17 4.20 12.97
C PHE A 137 5.20 3.32 14.21
N GLU A 138 6.35 3.19 14.87
CA GLU A 138 6.53 2.42 16.10
C GLU A 138 5.59 2.88 17.21
N LYS A 139 5.43 4.20 17.41
CA LYS A 139 4.50 4.76 18.40
C LYS A 139 3.03 4.43 18.11
N LEU A 140 2.67 4.32 16.82
CA LEU A 140 1.30 4.02 16.40
C LEU A 140 1.00 2.52 16.36
N TRP A 141 1.97 1.71 15.93
CA TRP A 141 1.80 0.28 15.64
C TRP A 141 2.31 -0.62 16.78
N GLY A 142 3.24 -0.13 17.60
CA GLY A 142 3.86 -0.86 18.71
C GLY A 142 5.08 -1.69 18.33
N LEU A 143 5.41 -1.82 17.03
CA LEU A 143 6.59 -2.52 16.56
C LEU A 143 7.12 -1.89 15.27
N ALA A 144 8.44 -1.71 15.20
CA ALA A 144 9.15 -1.33 14.00
C ALA A 144 10.59 -1.84 14.04
N ASP A 145 11.15 -2.13 12.87
CA ASP A 145 12.56 -2.39 12.65
C ASP A 145 13.20 -1.14 12.03
N TYR A 146 14.31 -0.66 12.61
CA TYR A 146 15.04 0.51 12.13
C TYR A 146 15.89 0.18 10.89
N VAL A 147 15.19 -0.16 9.80
CA VAL A 147 15.74 -0.53 8.51
C VAL A 147 15.48 0.58 7.51
N TYR A 148 16.53 1.03 6.84
CA TYR A 148 16.51 2.20 5.96
C TYR A 148 16.81 1.87 4.50
N GLU A 149 17.35 0.68 4.26
CA GLU A 149 17.85 0.25 2.96
C GLU A 149 17.36 -1.17 2.72
N TRP A 150 17.13 -1.49 1.46
CA TRP A 150 16.77 -2.86 1.10
C TRP A 150 18.02 -3.73 1.05
N ASP A 151 17.89 -5.01 1.43
CA ASP A 151 18.96 -5.98 1.19
C ASP A 151 18.99 -6.43 -0.27
N ILE A 152 19.29 -5.48 -1.15
CA ILE A 152 19.37 -5.66 -2.59
C ILE A 152 20.50 -6.60 -2.97
N LYS A 153 21.60 -6.60 -2.20
CA LYS A 153 22.83 -7.33 -2.53
C LYS A 153 22.61 -8.84 -2.51
N THR A 154 21.73 -9.32 -1.65
CA THR A 154 21.41 -10.75 -1.52
C THR A 154 20.18 -11.14 -2.36
N MET A 155 19.51 -10.18 -3.02
CA MET A 155 18.41 -10.46 -3.94
C MET A 155 18.92 -11.01 -5.29
N LYS A 156 18.14 -11.92 -5.89
CA LYS A 156 18.38 -12.40 -7.25
C LYS A 156 18.26 -11.23 -8.25
N GLU A 157 19.29 -10.98 -9.04
CA GLU A 157 19.44 -9.80 -9.91
C GLU A 157 18.25 -9.55 -10.85
N LYS A 158 17.73 -10.60 -11.50
CA LYS A 158 16.55 -10.52 -12.38
C LYS A 158 15.27 -10.01 -11.69
N ASN A 159 15.18 -10.13 -10.37
CA ASN A 159 13.99 -9.73 -9.62
C ASN A 159 14.11 -8.29 -9.08
N LYS A 160 15.33 -7.82 -8.78
CA LYS A 160 15.58 -6.49 -8.22
C LYS A 160 14.94 -5.39 -9.07
N PHE A 161 15.29 -5.37 -10.35
CA PHE A 161 14.89 -4.29 -11.26
C PHE A 161 13.42 -4.39 -11.66
N GLY A 162 12.92 -5.60 -11.90
CA GLY A 162 11.52 -5.82 -12.26
C GLY A 162 10.55 -5.36 -11.16
N VAL A 163 10.88 -5.64 -9.90
CA VAL A 163 10.06 -5.23 -8.76
C VAL A 163 10.07 -3.71 -8.57
N CYS A 164 11.25 -3.08 -8.56
CA CYS A 164 11.34 -1.61 -8.48
C CYS A 164 10.61 -0.95 -9.66
N GLN A 165 10.73 -1.53 -10.85
CA GLN A 165 10.06 -1.04 -12.05
C GLN A 165 8.53 -1.13 -11.91
N SER A 166 8.02 -2.25 -11.42
CA SER A 166 6.58 -2.43 -11.18
C SER A 166 6.02 -1.40 -10.22
N ILE A 167 6.69 -1.16 -9.09
CA ILE A 167 6.24 -0.17 -8.09
C ILE A 167 6.19 1.22 -8.68
N GLY A 168 7.26 1.63 -9.38
CA GLY A 168 7.29 2.96 -9.97
C GLY A 168 6.22 3.15 -11.05
N LEU A 169 5.92 2.12 -11.83
CA LEU A 169 4.80 2.15 -12.79
C LEU A 169 3.43 2.17 -12.10
N ASP A 170 3.26 1.45 -11.00
CA ASP A 170 2.03 1.49 -10.19
C ASP A 170 1.82 2.87 -9.55
N ALA A 171 2.88 3.45 -8.99
CA ALA A 171 2.87 4.80 -8.44
C ALA A 171 2.55 5.85 -9.51
N LEU A 172 3.15 5.70 -10.70
CA LEU A 172 2.88 6.58 -11.84
C LEU A 172 1.43 6.46 -12.31
N GLY A 173 0.92 5.23 -12.42
CA GLY A 173 -0.47 4.97 -12.79
C GLY A 173 -1.46 5.55 -11.76
N ALA A 174 -1.16 5.41 -10.47
CA ALA A 174 -1.96 5.99 -9.39
C ALA A 174 -1.98 7.53 -9.47
N ALA A 175 -0.84 8.16 -9.76
CA ALA A 175 -0.74 9.60 -9.91
C ALA A 175 -1.53 10.11 -11.12
N ILE A 176 -1.43 9.44 -12.29
CA ILE A 176 -2.20 9.82 -13.49
C ILE A 176 -3.70 9.79 -13.22
N LYS A 177 -4.19 8.80 -12.48
CA LYS A 177 -5.62 8.69 -12.10
C LYS A 177 -6.05 9.69 -11.03
N SER A 178 -5.11 10.39 -10.40
CA SER A 178 -5.37 11.36 -9.32
C SER A 178 -5.26 12.81 -9.79
N LEU A 179 -4.98 13.03 -11.08
CA LEU A 179 -5.02 14.32 -11.78
C LEU A 179 -6.38 14.52 -12.46
#